data_AF-A0A7S7ZE87-F1
#
_entry.id   AF-A0A7S7ZE87-F1
#
_cell.length_a   1.000
_cell.length_b   1.000
_cell.length_c   1.000
_cell.angle_alpha   90.00
_cell.angle_beta   90.00
_cell.angle_gamma   90.00
#
_symmetry.space_group_name_H-M   'P 1'
#
loop_
_entity.id
_entity.type
_entity.pdbx_description
1 polymer ?
#
loop_
_entity_poly.entity_id
_entity_poly.type
_entity_poly.pdbx_seq_one_letter_code
_entity_poly.pdbx_strand_id
1 'polypeptide(L)'
;MNHLMSSLQNGINDRQRELRQLVTLLGAHAFRLQRISNYLRVITILLSAITTAKGVADKVYGADFTPALLIFTALGIVTTAAIGIEAAFKFEKRAADLNMLSATTQTTVITVDSEWRKNIGSIGDSDLRKAARDLITMQDAKLTEIHQKAALAGINLTLEIRELEDPQDIPYSA
;
A
#
# COMPACT_ATOMS: atom_id res chain seq x y z
N MET A 1 14.15 5.95 37.79
CA MET A 1 14.28 6.90 36.67
C MET A 1 14.57 6.23 35.33
N ASN A 2 15.30 5.10 35.28
CA ASN A 2 15.64 4.42 34.00
C ASN A 2 14.48 3.65 33.33
N HIS A 3 13.53 3.09 34.09
CA HIS A 3 12.48 2.20 33.54
C HIS A 3 11.49 2.91 32.58
N LEU A 4 11.07 4.12 32.95
CA LEU A 4 10.06 4.86 32.17
C LEU A 4 10.64 5.43 30.87
N MET A 5 11.92 5.81 30.89
CA MET A 5 12.63 6.23 29.70
C MET A 5 12.82 5.08 28.72
N SER A 6 13.18 3.89 29.24
CA SER A 6 13.26 2.68 28.41
C SER A 6 11.90 2.29 27.83
N SER A 7 10.81 2.45 28.59
CA SER A 7 9.46 2.15 28.09
C SER A 7 9.06 3.07 26.93
N LEU A 8 9.27 4.38 27.08
CA LEU A 8 8.99 5.36 26.02
C LEU A 8 9.84 5.12 24.77
N GLN A 9 11.12 4.81 24.95
CA GLN A 9 12.02 4.51 23.84
C GLN A 9 11.62 3.21 23.12
N ASN A 10 11.21 2.18 23.85
CA ASN A 10 10.68 0.95 23.27
C ASN A 10 9.39 1.24 22.48
N GLY A 11 8.46 2.00 23.06
CA GLY A 11 7.20 2.36 22.40
C GLY A 11 7.38 3.15 21.10
N ILE A 12 8.42 3.99 21.01
CA ILE A 12 8.77 4.72 19.78
C ILE A 12 9.42 3.80 18.76
N ASN A 13 10.33 2.92 19.19
CA ASN A 13 11.00 1.95 18.33
C ASN A 13 10.01 0.95 17.71
N ASP A 14 9.04 0.46 18.50
CA ASP A 14 8.03 -0.49 18.02
C ASP A 14 7.15 0.13 16.94
N ARG A 15 6.67 1.36 17.16
CA ARG A 15 5.91 2.13 16.14
C ARG A 15 6.75 2.44 14.90
N GLN A 16 8.04 2.73 15.09
CA GLN A 16 8.96 2.98 13.98
C GLN A 16 9.18 1.71 13.15
N ARG A 17 9.25 0.55 13.80
CA ARG A 17 9.33 -0.77 13.15
C ARG A 17 8.03 -1.07 12.40
N GLU A 18 6.88 -0.80 13.00
CA GLU A 18 5.57 -0.96 12.39
C GLU A 18 5.45 -0.11 11.11
N LEU A 19 5.78 1.18 11.18
CA LEU A 19 5.81 2.07 10.01
C LEU A 19 6.71 1.52 8.89
N ARG A 20 7.90 1.02 9.21
CA ARG A 20 8.81 0.41 8.22
C ARG A 20 8.25 -0.85 7.59
N GLN A 21 7.56 -1.69 8.38
CA GLN A 21 6.87 -2.88 7.86
C GLN A 21 5.71 -2.48 6.93
N LEU A 22 4.98 -1.42 7.25
CA LEU A 22 3.91 -0.92 6.39
C LEU A 22 4.45 -0.44 5.04
N VAL A 23 5.60 0.24 5.00
CA VAL A 23 6.24 0.64 3.72
C VAL A 23 6.45 -0.56 2.81
N THR A 24 7.05 -1.64 3.33
CA THR A 24 7.39 -2.82 2.53
C THR A 24 6.15 -3.59 2.09
N LEU A 25 5.16 -3.75 2.97
CA LEU A 25 3.89 -4.40 2.65
C LEU A 25 3.12 -3.62 1.58
N LEU A 26 2.93 -2.31 1.76
CA LEU A 26 2.24 -1.46 0.81
C LEU A 26 2.93 -1.46 -0.55
N GLY A 27 4.27 -1.35 -0.58
CA GLY A 27 5.05 -1.42 -1.81
C GLY A 27 4.93 -2.77 -2.52
N ALA A 28 4.97 -3.88 -1.78
CA ALA A 28 4.81 -5.22 -2.34
C ALA A 28 3.40 -5.46 -2.90
N HIS A 29 2.36 -4.92 -2.26
CA HIS A 29 0.99 -4.97 -2.77
C HIS A 29 0.81 -4.11 -4.02
N ALA A 30 1.34 -2.88 -4.00
CA ALA A 30 1.32 -2.00 -5.17
C ALA A 30 1.99 -2.66 -6.39
N PHE A 31 3.17 -3.26 -6.19
CA PHE A 31 3.89 -3.95 -7.26
C PHE A 31 3.13 -5.15 -7.83
N ARG A 32 2.46 -5.95 -6.98
CA ARG A 32 1.62 -7.07 -7.44
C ARG A 32 0.46 -6.58 -8.30
N LEU A 33 -0.25 -5.54 -7.87
CA LEU A 33 -1.36 -4.97 -8.63
C LEU A 33 -0.88 -4.35 -9.96
N GLN A 34 0.26 -3.66 -9.94
CA GLN A 34 0.87 -3.11 -11.15
C GLN A 34 1.20 -4.21 -12.16
N ARG A 35 1.79 -5.33 -11.70
CA ARG A 35 2.08 -6.48 -12.57
C ARG A 35 0.81 -7.05 -13.19
N ILE A 36 -0.25 -7.25 -12.41
CA ILE A 36 -1.53 -7.74 -12.92
C ILE A 36 -2.08 -6.79 -14.00
N SER A 37 -2.06 -5.48 -13.75
CA SER A 37 -2.51 -4.49 -14.73
C SER A 37 -1.68 -4.54 -16.01
N ASN A 38 -0.35 -4.64 -15.90
CA ASN A 38 0.54 -4.73 -17.05
C ASN A 38 0.28 -6.01 -17.86
N TYR A 39 0.06 -7.15 -17.20
CA TYR A 39 -0.28 -8.39 -17.89
C TYR A 39 -1.61 -8.29 -18.64
N LEU A 40 -2.66 -7.76 -17.99
CA LEU A 40 -3.97 -7.55 -18.64
C LEU A 40 -3.85 -6.61 -19.85
N ARG A 41 -3.08 -5.53 -19.74
CA ARG A 41 -2.81 -4.60 -20.82
C ARG A 41 -2.11 -5.28 -22.00
N VAL A 42 -1.05 -6.06 -21.74
CA VAL A 42 -0.32 -6.80 -22.79
C VAL A 42 -1.24 -7.82 -23.48
N ILE A 43 -2.00 -8.61 -22.72
CA ILE A 43 -2.97 -9.57 -23.28
C ILE A 43 -4.01 -8.84 -24.14
N THR A 44 -4.57 -7.74 -23.65
CA THR A 44 -5.57 -6.96 -24.38
C THR A 44 -5.01 -6.41 -25.69
N ILE A 45 -3.77 -5.91 -25.69
CA ILE A 45 -3.10 -5.42 -26.91
C ILE A 45 -2.89 -6.56 -27.92
N LEU A 46 -2.38 -7.70 -27.46
CA LEU A 46 -2.15 -8.86 -28.32
C LEU A 46 -3.45 -9.38 -28.92
N LEU A 47 -4.49 -9.54 -28.10
CA LEU A 47 -5.79 -9.99 -28.57
C LEU A 47 -6.39 -8.99 -29.56
N SER A 48 -6.33 -7.69 -29.27
CA SER A 48 -6.82 -6.62 -30.16
C SER A 48 -6.11 -6.61 -31.52
N ALA A 49 -4.79 -6.86 -31.53
CA ALA A 49 -4.03 -6.99 -32.76
C ALA A 49 -4.50 -8.20 -33.58
N ILE A 50 -4.76 -9.34 -32.94
CA ILE A 50 -5.30 -10.53 -33.61
C ILE A 50 -6.72 -10.27 -34.13
N THR A 51 -7.61 -9.66 -33.36
CA THR A 51 -8.97 -9.33 -33.85
C THR A 51 -8.94 -8.34 -35.01
N THR A 52 -7.98 -7.43 -35.06
CA THR A 52 -7.79 -6.52 -36.21
C THR A 52 -7.40 -7.28 -37.48
N ALA A 53 -6.67 -8.39 -37.35
CA ALA A 53 -6.31 -9.26 -38.48
C ALA A 53 -7.53 -9.99 -39.09
N LYS A 54 -8.71 -9.94 -38.46
CA LYS A 54 -9.97 -10.45 -39.03
C LYS A 54 -10.20 -9.95 -40.45
N GLY A 55 -9.95 -8.66 -40.72
CA GLY A 55 -10.16 -8.09 -42.06
C GLY A 55 -9.29 -8.72 -43.15
N VAL A 56 -8.13 -9.29 -42.79
CA VAL A 56 -7.29 -10.07 -43.71
C VAL A 56 -7.83 -11.49 -43.83
N ALA A 57 -8.23 -12.12 -42.72
CA ALA A 57 -8.82 -13.45 -42.72
C ALA A 57 -10.13 -13.51 -43.54
N ASP A 58 -10.99 -12.51 -43.44
CA ASP A 58 -12.24 -12.40 -44.21
C ASP A 58 -11.96 -12.34 -45.72
N LYS A 59 -10.83 -11.75 -46.15
CA LYS A 59 -10.40 -11.71 -47.56
C LYS A 59 -9.83 -13.05 -48.05
N VAL A 60 -9.20 -13.82 -47.17
CA VAL A 60 -8.52 -15.09 -47.52
C VAL A 60 -9.49 -16.26 -47.49
N TYR A 61 -10.33 -16.36 -46.46
CA TYR A 61 -11.23 -17.49 -46.23
C TYR A 61 -12.68 -17.20 -46.66
N GLY A 62 -13.00 -15.95 -46.98
CA GLY A 62 -14.37 -15.49 -47.19
C GLY A 62 -15.05 -15.14 -45.86
N ALA A 63 -15.86 -14.08 -45.87
CA ALA A 63 -16.50 -13.55 -44.66
C ALA A 63 -17.47 -14.54 -43.97
N ASP A 64 -18.01 -15.50 -44.73
CA ASP A 64 -18.98 -16.48 -44.24
C ASP A 64 -18.33 -17.76 -43.69
N PHE A 65 -16.99 -17.84 -43.64
CA PHE A 65 -16.29 -18.99 -43.10
C PHE A 65 -16.51 -19.09 -41.58
N THR A 66 -17.50 -19.92 -41.21
CA THR A 66 -18.00 -20.05 -39.82
C THR A 66 -16.91 -20.31 -38.78
N PRO A 67 -15.88 -21.15 -39.01
CA PRO A 67 -14.83 -21.38 -38.03
C PRO A 67 -14.02 -20.11 -37.70
N ALA A 68 -13.68 -19.29 -38.70
CA ALA A 68 -12.97 -18.03 -38.45
C ALA A 68 -13.85 -17.04 -37.67
N LEU A 69 -15.13 -16.96 -38.03
CA LEU A 69 -16.10 -16.10 -37.32
C LEU A 69 -16.23 -16.49 -35.83
N LEU A 70 -16.29 -17.79 -35.52
CA LEU A 70 -16.32 -18.28 -34.14
C LEU A 70 -15.04 -17.91 -33.37
N ILE A 71 -13.87 -18.09 -33.98
CA ILE A 71 -12.57 -17.77 -33.35
C ILE A 71 -12.48 -16.26 -33.05
N PHE A 72 -12.75 -15.40 -34.03
CA PHE A 72 -12.65 -13.95 -33.81
C PHE A 72 -13.70 -13.43 -32.83
N THR A 73 -14.91 -14.01 -32.82
CA THR A 73 -15.93 -13.69 -31.81
C THR A 73 -15.46 -14.08 -30.41
N ALA A 74 -14.91 -15.28 -30.24
CA ALA A 74 -14.38 -15.73 -28.96
C ALA A 74 -13.24 -14.82 -28.46
N LEU A 75 -12.30 -14.44 -29.34
CA LEU A 75 -11.23 -13.50 -28.99
C LEU A 75 -11.78 -12.12 -28.61
N GLY A 76 -12.81 -11.64 -29.32
CA GLY A 76 -13.52 -10.40 -28.98
C GLY A 76 -14.10 -10.45 -27.57
N ILE A 77 -14.80 -11.54 -27.22
CA ILE A 77 -15.37 -11.73 -25.88
C ILE A 77 -14.28 -11.70 -24.80
N VAL A 78 -13.18 -12.44 -25.00
CA VAL A 78 -12.07 -12.47 -24.04
C VAL A 78 -11.43 -11.08 -23.89
N THR A 79 -11.28 -10.33 -24.98
CA THR A 79 -10.74 -8.97 -24.96
C THR A 79 -11.64 -8.04 -24.16
N THR A 80 -12.95 -8.04 -24.44
CA THR A 80 -13.93 -7.24 -23.70
C THR A 80 -13.98 -7.61 -22.23
N ALA A 81 -13.89 -8.90 -21.89
CA ALA A 81 -13.83 -9.36 -20.52
C ALA A 81 -12.58 -8.86 -19.79
N ALA A 82 -11.40 -8.91 -20.42
CA ALA A 82 -10.15 -8.40 -19.85
C ALA A 82 -10.24 -6.89 -19.57
N ILE A 83 -10.75 -6.10 -20.52
CA ILE A 83 -10.98 -4.65 -20.35
C ILE A 83 -11.99 -4.40 -19.22
N GLY A 84 -13.07 -5.17 -19.16
CA GLY A 84 -14.09 -5.07 -18.11
C GLY A 84 -13.52 -5.37 -16.72
N ILE A 85 -12.67 -6.39 -16.60
CA ILE A 85 -11.96 -6.73 -15.36
C ILE A 85 -11.03 -5.57 -14.95
N GLU A 86 -10.22 -5.04 -15.86
CA GLU A 86 -9.32 -3.91 -15.56
C GLU A 86 -10.12 -2.66 -15.13
N ALA A 87 -11.25 -2.37 -15.78
CA ALA A 87 -12.12 -1.24 -15.45
C ALA A 87 -12.85 -1.42 -14.10
N ALA A 88 -13.31 -2.63 -13.79
CA ALA A 88 -14.02 -2.94 -12.55
C ALA A 88 -13.10 -2.89 -11.33
N PHE A 89 -11.93 -3.52 -11.43
CA PHE A 89 -10.99 -3.62 -10.30
C PHE A 89 -10.02 -2.45 -10.21
N LYS A 90 -9.84 -1.67 -11.28
CA LYS A 90 -8.98 -0.46 -11.33
C LYS A 90 -7.56 -0.72 -10.83
N PHE A 91 -6.95 -1.84 -11.27
CA PHE A 91 -5.67 -2.32 -10.77
C PHE A 91 -4.55 -1.27 -10.85
N GLU A 92 -4.43 -0.56 -11.98
CA GLU A 92 -3.45 0.52 -12.17
C GLU A 92 -3.65 1.65 -11.15
N LYS A 93 -4.88 2.13 -10.98
CA LYS A 93 -5.17 3.20 -10.02
C LYS A 93 -4.86 2.75 -8.59
N ARG A 94 -5.30 1.55 -8.19
CA ARG A 94 -5.02 1.01 -6.86
C ARG A 94 -3.53 0.83 -6.63
N ALA A 95 -2.78 0.36 -7.63
CA ALA A 95 -1.32 0.24 -7.55
C ALA A 95 -0.66 1.60 -7.34
N ALA A 96 -1.09 2.63 -8.09
CA ALA A 96 -0.58 3.99 -7.94
C ALA A 96 -0.90 4.58 -6.56
N ASP A 97 -2.14 4.43 -6.09
CA ASP A 97 -2.58 4.90 -4.77
C ASP A 97 -1.76 4.25 -3.64
N LEU A 98 -1.50 2.94 -3.74
CA LEU A 98 -0.69 2.21 -2.76
C LEU A 98 0.80 2.57 -2.81
N ASN A 99 1.36 2.80 -4.01
CA ASN A 99 2.72 3.29 -4.16
C ASN A 99 2.87 4.67 -3.50
N MET A 100 1.92 5.56 -3.74
CA MET A 100 1.89 6.89 -3.10
C MET A 100 1.76 6.78 -1.58
N LEU A 101 0.93 5.86 -1.08
CA LEU A 101 0.79 5.60 0.35
C LEU A 101 2.08 5.05 0.97
N SER A 102 2.76 4.12 0.28
CA SER A 102 4.07 3.58 0.69
C SER A 102 5.13 4.68 0.76
N ALA A 103 5.23 5.54 -0.27
CA ALA A 103 6.15 6.68 -0.29
C ALA A 103 5.84 7.69 0.84
N THR A 104 4.57 7.99 1.08
CA THR A 104 4.13 8.87 2.18
C THR A 104 4.49 8.28 3.55
N THR A 105 4.35 6.96 3.70
CA THR A 105 4.73 6.24 4.91
C THR A 105 6.25 6.31 5.12
N GLN A 106 7.04 6.13 4.05
CA GLN A 106 8.49 6.26 4.09
C GLN A 106 8.93 7.67 4.50
N THR A 107 8.28 8.70 3.96
CA THR A 107 8.53 10.10 4.38
C THR A 107 8.20 10.27 5.86
N THR A 108 7.10 9.68 6.34
CA THR A 108 6.72 9.72 7.76
C THR A 108 7.80 9.09 8.65
N VAL A 109 8.37 7.94 8.27
CA VAL A 109 9.50 7.32 8.99
C VAL A 109 10.66 8.29 9.10
N ILE A 110 11.04 8.94 8.00
CA ILE A 110 12.15 9.91 7.95
C ILE A 110 11.84 11.13 8.84
N THR A 111 10.62 11.65 8.79
CA THR A 111 10.18 12.78 9.62
C THR A 111 10.27 12.42 11.10
N VAL A 112 9.81 11.25 11.51
CA VAL A 112 9.91 10.79 12.90
C VAL A 112 11.36 10.63 13.33
N ASP A 113 12.22 10.04 12.48
CA ASP A 113 13.66 9.93 12.76
C ASP A 113 14.32 11.32 12.92
N SER A 114 13.89 12.31 12.15
CA SER A 114 14.37 13.69 12.24
C SER A 114 13.89 14.38 13.52
N GLU A 115 12.60 14.26 13.85
CA GLU A 115 12.02 14.86 15.06
C GLU A 115 12.61 14.25 16.34
N TRP A 116 12.89 12.94 16.34
CA TRP A 116 13.61 12.28 17.42
C TRP A 116 15.00 12.90 17.64
N ARG A 117 15.79 13.07 16.57
CA ARG A 117 17.14 13.68 16.68
C ARG A 117 17.09 15.12 17.15
N LYS A 118 16.11 15.89 16.69
CA LYS A 118 15.96 17.32 17.00
C LYS A 118 15.50 17.56 18.44
N ASN A 119 14.44 16.86 18.86
CA ASN A 119 13.72 17.18 20.09
C ASN A 119 14.06 16.26 21.27
N ILE A 120 14.66 15.09 21.04
CA ILE A 120 14.93 14.12 22.11
C ILE A 120 16.44 13.93 22.30
N GLY A 121 17.23 14.02 21.23
CA GLY A 121 18.69 13.88 21.29
C GLY A 121 19.45 15.01 22.02
N SER A 122 18.78 16.14 22.35
CA SER A 122 19.45 17.39 22.74
C SER A 122 18.90 18.07 24.01
N ILE A 123 17.92 17.47 24.70
CA ILE A 123 17.14 18.16 25.74
C ILE A 123 17.29 17.51 27.12
N GLY A 124 17.17 18.30 28.20
CA GLY A 124 17.15 17.83 29.59
C GLY A 124 15.89 17.02 29.98
N ASP A 125 15.98 16.34 31.14
CA ASP A 125 15.09 15.24 31.55
C ASP A 125 13.58 15.56 31.65
N SER A 126 13.19 16.80 31.98
CA SER A 126 11.76 17.17 32.14
C SER A 126 11.04 17.37 30.81
N ASP A 127 11.70 18.01 29.85
CA ASP A 127 11.14 18.31 28.52
C ASP A 127 11.20 17.08 27.59
N LEU A 128 12.14 16.17 27.86
CA LEU A 128 12.33 14.96 27.07
C LEU A 128 11.12 14.01 27.18
N ARG A 129 10.52 13.85 28.37
CA ARG A 129 9.31 13.01 28.54
C ARG A 129 8.13 13.54 27.73
N LYS A 130 7.94 14.86 27.71
CA LYS A 130 6.86 15.50 26.94
C LYS A 130 7.11 15.32 25.44
N ALA A 131 8.32 15.62 24.97
CA ALA A 131 8.69 15.43 23.57
C ALA A 131 8.53 13.97 23.10
N ALA A 132 8.87 12.99 23.93
CA ALA A 132 8.68 11.57 23.62
C ALA A 132 7.19 11.18 23.49
N ARG A 133 6.32 11.65 24.41
CA ARG A 133 4.87 11.40 24.31
C ARG A 133 4.24 12.07 23.10
N ASP A 134 4.67 13.30 22.78
CA ASP A 134 4.19 14.02 21.59
C ASP A 134 4.59 13.27 20.31
N LEU A 135 5.80 12.70 20.26
CA LEU A 135 6.25 11.89 19.14
C LEU A 135 5.46 10.57 19.01
N ILE A 136 5.19 9.89 20.12
CA ILE A 136 4.34 8.69 20.15
C ILE A 136 2.93 9.01 19.62
N THR A 137 2.35 10.11 20.08
CA THR A 137 1.01 10.56 19.66
C THR A 137 0.98 10.88 18.15
N MET A 138 2.04 11.51 17.64
CA MET A 138 2.20 11.75 16.21
C MET A 138 2.28 10.45 15.42
N GLN A 139 3.10 9.48 15.87
CA GLN A 139 3.23 8.17 15.24
C GLN A 139 1.88 7.43 15.22
N ASP A 140 1.13 7.42 16.33
CA ASP A 140 -0.17 6.75 16.42
C ASP A 140 -1.23 7.38 15.50
N ALA A 141 -1.26 8.71 15.41
CA ALA A 141 -2.13 9.40 14.47
C ALA A 141 -1.78 9.04 13.02
N LYS A 142 -0.49 8.98 12.68
CA LYS A 142 -0.02 8.63 11.34
C LYS A 142 -0.28 7.17 10.99
N LEU A 143 -0.05 6.26 11.91
CA LEU A 143 -0.38 4.84 11.75
C LEU A 143 -1.88 4.69 11.47
N THR A 144 -2.73 5.29 12.30
CA THR A 144 -4.19 5.26 12.10
C THR A 144 -4.60 5.78 10.72
N GLU A 145 -4.03 6.90 10.29
CA GLU A 145 -4.26 7.47 8.96
C GLU A 145 -3.85 6.51 7.83
N ILE A 146 -2.67 5.89 7.94
CA ILE A 146 -2.17 4.93 6.96
C ILE A 146 -3.07 3.69 6.92
N HIS A 147 -3.50 3.18 8.07
CA HIS A 147 -4.42 2.05 8.17
C HIS A 147 -5.76 2.34 7.50
N GLN A 148 -6.35 3.50 7.78
CA GLN A 148 -7.60 3.91 7.17
C GLN A 148 -7.46 3.99 5.65
N LYS A 149 -6.37 4.59 5.14
CA LYS A 149 -6.11 4.68 3.70
C LYS A 149 -5.86 3.31 3.07
N ALA A 150 -5.16 2.42 3.74
CA ALA A 150 -4.92 1.05 3.28
C ALA A 150 -6.22 0.23 3.24
N ALA A 151 -7.09 0.37 4.24
CA ALA A 151 -8.40 -0.27 4.28
C ALA A 151 -9.30 0.24 3.13
N LEU A 152 -9.28 1.54 2.85
CA LEU A 152 -9.97 2.12 1.68
C LEU A 152 -9.43 1.58 0.35
N ALA A 153 -8.13 1.24 0.29
CA ALA A 153 -7.52 0.58 -0.86
C ALA A 153 -7.81 -0.93 -0.93
N GLY A 154 -8.55 -1.48 0.04
CA GLY A 154 -8.93 -2.90 0.10
C GLY A 154 -7.82 -3.81 0.63
N ILE A 155 -6.82 -3.26 1.33
CA ILE A 155 -5.78 -4.03 2.01
C ILE A 155 -6.14 -4.12 3.50
N ASN A 156 -6.31 -5.35 3.98
CA ASN A 156 -6.39 -5.59 5.42
C ASN A 156 -4.98 -5.70 5.99
N LEU A 157 -4.55 -4.69 6.74
CA LEU A 157 -3.29 -4.70 7.47
C LEU A 157 -3.57 -5.19 8.89
N THR A 158 -3.12 -6.39 9.23
CA THR A 158 -3.19 -6.91 10.61
C THR A 158 -2.06 -6.32 11.45
N LEU A 159 -2.41 -5.61 12.52
CA LEU A 159 -1.47 -5.13 13.52
C LEU A 159 -1.25 -6.18 14.61
N GLU A 160 -0.05 -6.20 15.19
CA GLU A 160 0.14 -6.80 16.51
C GLU A 160 -0.71 -6.01 17.52
N ILE A 161 -1.56 -6.72 18.26
CA ILE A 161 -2.37 -6.13 19.32
C ILE A 161 -1.41 -5.67 20.41
N ARG A 162 -1.31 -4.36 20.62
CA ARG A 162 -0.48 -3.79 21.68
C ARG A 162 -1.16 -4.02 23.03
N GLU A 163 -0.45 -4.59 23.98
CA GLU A 163 -0.90 -4.64 25.36
C GLU A 163 -0.93 -3.21 25.93
N LEU A 164 -1.95 -2.92 26.74
CA LEU A 164 -2.03 -1.63 27.44
C LEU A 164 -0.84 -1.54 28.40
N GLU A 165 -0.09 -0.44 28.32
CA GLU A 165 0.97 -0.13 29.28
C GLU A 165 0.36 -0.10 30.69
N ASP A 166 0.85 -0.95 31.61
CA ASP A 166 0.29 -1.06 32.96
C ASP A 166 0.43 0.29 33.69
N PRO A 167 -0.67 0.86 34.24
CA PRO A 167 -0.62 2.10 35.02
C PRO A 167 0.41 2.09 36.16
N GLN A 168 0.81 0.92 36.66
CA GLN A 168 1.81 0.78 37.72
C GLN A 168 3.25 1.11 37.28
N ASP A 169 3.53 1.15 35.98
CA ASP A 169 4.84 1.55 35.43
C ASP A 169 5.00 3.07 35.24
N ILE A 170 3.95 3.84 35.52
CA ILE A 170 3.96 5.29 35.55
C ILE A 170 4.08 5.72 37.02
N PRO A 171 5.26 6.16 37.52
CA PRO A 171 5.34 6.71 38.86
C PRO A 171 4.52 7.99 38.88
N TYR A 172 3.37 7.94 39.57
CA TYR A 172 2.63 9.10 40.02
C TYR A 172 3.58 9.95 40.86
N SER A 173 4.19 10.98 40.26
CA SER A 173 4.76 12.08 41.02
C SER A 173 3.64 13.09 41.27
N ALA A 174 3.13 13.08 42.50
CA ALA A 174 2.53 14.27 43.10
C ALA A 174 3.57 15.39 43.21
#